data_AF-A0A479ZWZ6-F1
#
_entry.id   AF-A0A479ZWZ6-F1
#
_cell.length_a   1.000
_cell.length_b   1.000
_cell.length_c   1.000
_cell.angle_alpha   90.00
_cell.angle_beta   90.00
_cell.angle_gamma   90.00
#
_symmetry.space_group_name_H-M   'P 1'
#
loop_
_entity.id
_entity.type
_entity.pdbx_description
1 polymer ?
#
loop_
_entity_poly.entity_id
_entity_poly.type
_entity_poly.pdbx_seq_one_letter_code
_entity_poly.pdbx_strand_id
1 'polypeptide(L)'
;MNINASIIDQRLNSLIDTIRRQAAEELRINDPGKLKSLAFVYFCVQTILDLDDSHTFDCLMEGGGDFGVDAMHISEEHDGEFTVSLFQAKYKNDLQGNANFPENGINALINAIRFLFDPGAKLEHINQRLLTKVEEARSLIRDGYIPQVRALACHANGAKASP
;
A
#
# COMPACT_ATOMS: atom_id res chain seq x y z
N MET A 1 -1.25 -24.85 15.20
CA MET A 1 -2.16 -24.00 14.41
C MET A 1 -2.31 -22.68 15.16
N ASN A 2 -1.76 -21.60 14.61
CA ASN A 2 -1.73 -20.30 15.28
C ASN A 2 -3.10 -19.63 15.08
N ILE A 3 -3.91 -19.53 16.15
CA ILE A 3 -5.27 -18.97 16.10
C ILE A 3 -5.28 -17.58 15.44
N ASN A 4 -4.26 -16.77 15.68
CA ASN A 4 -4.12 -15.43 15.11
C ASN A 4 -3.96 -15.47 13.58
N ALA A 5 -3.21 -16.45 13.07
CA ALA A 5 -3.05 -16.66 11.63
C ALA A 5 -4.40 -17.03 10.98
N SER A 6 -5.17 -17.91 11.63
CA SER A 6 -6.49 -18.31 11.15
C SER A 6 -7.51 -17.16 11.15
N ILE A 7 -7.44 -16.24 12.13
CA ILE A 7 -8.29 -15.04 12.18
C ILE A 7 -7.97 -14.10 11.01
N ILE A 8 -6.68 -13.85 10.75
CA ILE A 8 -6.25 -13.01 9.63
C ILE A 8 -6.68 -13.64 8.30
N ASP A 9 -6.47 -14.95 8.13
CA ASP A 9 -6.90 -15.66 6.91
C ASP A 9 -8.41 -15.59 6.70
N GLN A 10 -9.22 -15.79 7.75
CA GLN A 10 -10.68 -15.65 7.65
C GLN A 10 -11.08 -14.23 7.25
N ARG A 11 -10.49 -13.21 7.87
CA ARG A 11 -10.77 -11.81 7.54
C ARG A 11 -10.39 -11.48 6.09
N LEU A 12 -9.23 -11.94 5.64
CA LEU A 12 -8.77 -11.77 4.26
C LEU A 12 -9.71 -12.46 3.27
N ASN A 13 -10.16 -13.68 3.56
CA ASN A 13 -11.11 -14.38 2.68
C ASN A 13 -12.43 -13.62 2.54
N SER A 14 -12.98 -13.10 3.65
CA SER A 14 -14.17 -12.23 3.59
C SER A 14 -13.92 -10.97 2.77
N LEU A 15 -12.76 -10.32 2.93
CA LEU A 15 -12.40 -9.15 2.13
C LEU A 15 -12.23 -9.47 0.65
N ILE A 16 -11.63 -10.61 0.31
CA ILE A 16 -11.52 -11.08 -1.08
C ILE A 16 -12.90 -11.15 -1.71
N ASP A 17 -13.89 -11.73 -1.04
CA ASP A 17 -15.24 -11.84 -1.59
C ASP A 17 -15.90 -10.47 -1.83
N THR A 18 -15.60 -9.47 -0.97
CA THR A 18 -16.04 -8.08 -1.15
C THR A 18 -15.37 -7.40 -2.34
N ILE A 19 -14.03 -7.48 -2.44
CA ILE A 19 -13.25 -6.72 -3.43
C ILE A 19 -13.11 -7.45 -4.77
N ARG A 20 -13.43 -8.75 -4.87
CA ARG A 20 -13.19 -9.58 -6.05
C ARG A 20 -13.76 -8.97 -7.33
N ARG A 21 -14.99 -8.46 -7.27
CA ARG A 21 -15.65 -7.84 -8.44
C ARG A 21 -14.91 -6.58 -8.88
N GLN A 22 -14.60 -5.69 -7.94
CA GLN A 22 -13.92 -4.43 -8.24
C GLN A 22 -12.46 -4.66 -8.70
N ALA A 23 -11.75 -5.62 -8.09
CA ALA A 23 -10.42 -6.04 -8.51
C ALA A 23 -10.40 -6.65 -9.93
N ALA A 24 -11.45 -7.40 -10.31
CA ALA A 24 -11.59 -7.94 -11.65
C ALA A 24 -11.88 -6.84 -12.69
N GLU A 25 -12.75 -5.89 -12.34
CA GLU A 25 -13.22 -4.82 -13.25
C GLU A 25 -12.16 -3.72 -13.44
N GLU A 26 -11.56 -3.24 -12.36
CA GLU A 26 -10.64 -2.10 -12.39
C GLU A 26 -9.18 -2.49 -12.55
N LEU A 27 -8.75 -3.56 -11.88
CA LEU A 27 -7.34 -3.99 -11.83
C LEU A 27 -7.05 -5.21 -12.72
N ARG A 28 -8.10 -5.84 -13.27
CA ARG A 28 -8.01 -7.08 -14.06
C ARG A 28 -7.34 -8.24 -13.31
N ILE A 29 -7.49 -8.26 -11.99
CA ILE A 29 -6.92 -9.28 -11.11
C ILE A 29 -7.98 -10.34 -10.81
N ASN A 30 -7.79 -11.52 -11.39
CA ASN A 30 -8.64 -12.70 -11.15
C ASN A 30 -7.87 -13.85 -10.49
N ASP A 31 -6.54 -13.72 -10.35
CA ASP A 31 -5.71 -14.76 -9.76
C ASP A 31 -5.91 -14.82 -8.24
N PRO A 32 -6.21 -16.00 -7.65
CA PRO A 32 -6.46 -16.13 -6.21
C PRO A 32 -5.28 -15.70 -5.33
N GLY A 33 -4.04 -15.91 -5.79
CA GLY A 33 -2.83 -15.54 -5.04
C GLY A 33 -2.61 -14.02 -5.03
N LYS A 34 -2.84 -13.36 -6.17
CA LYS A 34 -2.83 -11.90 -6.26
C LYS A 34 -3.97 -11.26 -5.50
N LEU A 35 -5.19 -11.81 -5.58
CA LEU A 35 -6.34 -11.34 -4.79
C LEU A 35 -6.06 -11.40 -3.29
N LYS A 36 -5.40 -12.46 -2.82
CA LYS A 36 -5.03 -12.58 -1.40
C LYS A 36 -4.01 -11.53 -0.97
N SER A 37 -2.99 -11.29 -1.80
CA SER A 37 -2.01 -10.22 -1.57
C SER A 37 -2.68 -8.85 -1.56
N LEU A 38 -3.57 -8.59 -2.52
CA LEU A 38 -4.33 -7.34 -2.64
C LEU A 38 -5.23 -7.10 -1.43
N ALA A 39 -5.97 -8.13 -1.00
CA ALA A 39 -6.82 -8.05 0.18
C ALA A 39 -6.02 -7.74 1.45
N PHE A 40 -4.76 -8.19 1.53
CA PHE A 40 -3.88 -7.85 2.63
C PHE A 40 -3.44 -6.38 2.60
N VAL A 41 -3.04 -5.87 1.44
CA VAL A 41 -2.72 -4.43 1.28
C VAL A 41 -3.95 -3.59 1.66
N TYR A 42 -5.11 -3.93 1.11
CA TYR A 42 -6.39 -3.29 1.42
C TYR A 42 -6.66 -3.26 2.93
N PHE A 43 -6.53 -4.41 3.60
CA PHE A 43 -6.73 -4.51 5.04
C PHE A 43 -5.77 -3.62 5.83
N CYS A 44 -4.50 -3.56 5.44
CA CYS A 44 -3.51 -2.70 6.08
C CYS A 44 -3.83 -1.21 5.91
N VAL A 45 -4.20 -0.79 4.70
CA VAL A 45 -4.58 0.60 4.41
C VAL A 45 -5.83 0.98 5.20
N GLN A 46 -6.88 0.16 5.13
CA GLN A 46 -8.12 0.39 5.86
C GLN A 46 -7.87 0.49 7.37
N THR A 47 -7.08 -0.42 7.94
CA THR A 47 -6.86 -0.45 9.39
C THR A 47 -5.98 0.70 9.89
N ILE A 48 -4.97 1.13 9.11
CA ILE A 48 -4.02 2.17 9.54
C ILE A 48 -4.55 3.57 9.29
N LEU A 49 -5.33 3.76 8.22
CA LEU A 49 -5.89 5.06 7.85
C LEU A 49 -7.35 5.25 8.27
N ASP A 50 -8.01 4.20 8.75
CA ASP A 50 -9.43 4.20 9.15
C ASP A 50 -10.33 4.72 8.02
N LEU A 51 -10.07 4.26 6.79
CA LEU A 51 -10.79 4.68 5.58
C LEU A 51 -11.96 3.75 5.25
N ASP A 52 -12.98 4.33 4.61
CA ASP A 52 -14.07 3.57 4.01
C ASP A 52 -13.61 2.70 2.84
N ASP A 53 -14.45 1.74 2.46
CA ASP A 53 -14.10 0.72 1.47
C ASP A 53 -13.74 1.30 0.09
N SER A 54 -14.47 2.31 -0.38
CA SER A 54 -14.21 2.98 -1.67
C SER A 54 -12.89 3.73 -1.67
N HIS A 55 -12.63 4.52 -0.63
CA HIS A 55 -11.40 5.30 -0.49
C HIS A 55 -10.17 4.40 -0.32
N THR A 56 -10.32 3.28 0.39
CA THR A 56 -9.25 2.29 0.55
C THR A 56 -8.86 1.69 -0.79
N PHE A 57 -9.84 1.33 -1.64
CA PHE A 57 -9.56 0.71 -2.93
C PHE A 57 -8.84 1.67 -3.89
N ASP A 58 -9.19 2.96 -3.87
CA ASP A 58 -8.54 3.99 -4.68
C ASP A 58 -7.06 4.22 -4.32
N CYS A 59 -6.66 3.87 -3.09
CA CYS A 59 -5.28 3.97 -2.64
C CYS A 59 -4.40 2.83 -3.18
N LEU A 60 -4.98 1.74 -3.68
CA LEU A 60 -4.25 0.55 -4.10
C LEU A 60 -3.55 0.76 -5.44
N MET A 61 -2.26 0.44 -5.47
CA MET A 61 -1.37 0.58 -6.61
C MET A 61 -1.05 -0.79 -7.20
N GLU A 62 -2.08 -1.50 -7.65
CA GLU A 62 -1.92 -2.78 -8.35
C GLU A 62 -1.67 -2.57 -9.84
N GLY A 63 -0.69 -3.31 -10.38
CA GLY A 63 -0.21 -3.18 -11.75
C GLY A 63 1.32 -3.00 -11.79
N GLY A 64 1.97 -3.58 -12.81
CA GLY A 64 3.41 -3.45 -12.98
C GLY A 64 3.85 -1.97 -13.07
N GLY A 65 4.98 -1.63 -12.47
CA GLY A 65 5.46 -0.23 -12.40
C GLY A 65 5.05 0.49 -11.11
N ASP A 66 4.85 -0.25 -10.02
CA ASP A 66 4.50 0.23 -8.68
C ASP A 66 5.70 0.84 -7.90
N PHE A 67 6.92 0.78 -8.45
CA PHE A 67 8.16 1.23 -7.78
C PHE A 67 8.33 0.66 -6.36
N GLY A 68 7.70 -0.49 -6.08
CA GLY A 68 7.68 -1.13 -4.76
C GLY A 68 6.73 -0.50 -3.74
N VAL A 69 5.79 0.35 -4.17
CA VAL A 69 4.70 0.91 -3.34
C VAL A 69 3.39 0.22 -3.71
N ASP A 70 2.84 -0.57 -2.79
CA ASP A 70 1.61 -1.32 -3.02
C ASP A 70 0.34 -0.46 -2.80
N ALA A 71 0.44 0.62 -2.02
CA ALA A 71 -0.61 1.62 -1.90
C ALA A 71 -0.08 3.01 -1.52
N MET A 72 -0.78 4.07 -1.95
CA MET A 72 -0.45 5.45 -1.63
C MET A 72 -1.71 6.24 -1.30
N HIS A 73 -1.66 6.95 -0.18
CA HIS A 73 -2.72 7.85 0.27
C HIS A 73 -2.16 9.24 0.54
N ILE A 74 -2.92 10.26 0.18
CA ILE A 74 -2.62 11.67 0.45
C ILE A 74 -3.75 12.17 1.35
N SER A 75 -3.42 12.62 2.56
CA SER A 75 -4.41 13.20 3.46
C SER A 75 -4.88 14.55 2.96
N GLU A 76 -6.03 14.98 3.47
CA GLU A 76 -6.43 16.38 3.36
C GLU A 76 -5.35 17.29 3.97
N GLU A 77 -5.30 18.51 3.43
CA GLU A 77 -4.44 19.58 3.91
C GLU A 77 -4.88 20.04 5.29
N HIS A 78 -3.93 20.22 6.19
CA HIS A 78 -4.18 20.76 7.52
C HIS A 78 -3.03 21.69 7.90
N ASP A 79 -3.36 22.97 8.09
CA ASP A 79 -2.42 24.03 8.47
C ASP A 79 -1.22 24.19 7.53
N GLY A 80 -1.45 24.03 6.21
CA GLY A 80 -0.38 24.12 5.21
C GLY A 80 0.49 22.86 5.11
N GLU A 81 0.19 21.81 5.88
CA GLU A 81 0.83 20.52 5.80
C GLU A 81 -0.11 19.46 5.21
N PHE A 82 0.44 18.46 4.53
CA PHE A 82 -0.33 17.30 4.08
C PHE A 82 0.49 16.03 4.25
N THR A 83 -0.16 14.92 4.58
CA THR A 83 0.51 13.65 4.83
C THR A 83 0.41 12.73 3.63
N VAL A 84 1.56 12.28 3.12
CA VAL A 84 1.64 11.21 2.13
C VAL A 84 2.01 9.92 2.83
N SER A 85 1.07 8.98 2.88
CA SER A 85 1.29 7.63 3.41
C SER A 85 1.57 6.66 2.26
N LEU A 86 2.78 6.10 2.23
CA LEU A 86 3.21 5.07 1.31
C LEU A 86 3.20 3.72 2.03
N PHE A 87 2.55 2.74 1.42
CA PHE A 87 2.42 1.40 1.97
C PHE A 87 3.20 0.41 1.09
N GLN A 88 3.94 -0.46 1.76
CA GLN A 88 4.48 -1.65 1.14
C GLN A 88 4.10 -2.85 2.00
N ALA A 89 3.26 -3.72 1.46
CA ALA A 89 2.78 -4.89 2.15
C ALA A 89 3.38 -6.16 1.55
N LYS A 90 3.97 -7.00 2.40
CA LYS A 90 4.40 -8.34 2.01
C LYS A 90 3.58 -9.35 2.80
N TYR A 91 2.75 -10.09 2.08
CA TYR A 91 1.97 -11.18 2.64
C TYR A 91 2.71 -12.50 2.41
N LYS A 92 3.08 -13.21 3.49
CA LYS A 92 3.57 -14.59 3.40
C LYS A 92 2.46 -15.56 3.80
N ASN A 93 2.24 -16.56 2.95
CA ASN A 93 1.34 -17.68 3.25
C ASN A 93 1.83 -18.53 4.43
N ASP A 94 3.12 -18.51 4.73
CA ASP A 94 3.72 -19.28 5.82
C ASP A 94 3.97 -18.39 7.06
N LEU A 95 3.00 -18.39 7.98
CA LEU A 95 2.95 -17.53 9.17
C LEU A 95 3.67 -18.16 10.38
N GLN A 96 4.80 -18.82 10.14
CA GLN A 96 5.60 -19.52 11.17
C GLN A 96 6.55 -18.59 11.94
N GLY A 97 6.54 -17.29 11.68
CA GLY A 97 7.37 -16.31 12.38
C GLY A 97 8.83 -16.23 11.93
N ASN A 98 9.28 -17.11 11.03
CA ASN A 98 10.69 -17.18 10.59
C ASN A 98 11.04 -16.22 9.44
N ALA A 99 10.15 -15.30 9.09
CA ALA A 99 10.34 -14.38 8.00
C ALA A 99 10.36 -12.94 8.50
N ASN A 100 11.46 -12.24 8.21
CA ASN A 100 11.58 -10.80 8.38
C ASN A 100 11.18 -10.08 7.09
N PHE A 101 10.85 -8.80 7.22
CA PHE A 101 10.63 -7.95 6.06
C PHE A 101 11.93 -7.85 5.25
N PRO A 102 11.89 -8.07 3.92
CA PRO A 102 13.11 -8.10 3.12
C PRO A 102 13.72 -6.69 3.01
N GLU A 103 15.05 -6.60 3.12
CA GLU A 103 15.80 -5.35 2.94
C GLU A 103 15.50 -4.70 1.58
N ASN A 104 15.36 -5.52 0.53
CA ASN A 104 14.96 -5.06 -0.81
C ASN A 104 13.62 -4.32 -0.82
N GLY A 105 12.69 -4.68 0.08
CA GLY A 105 11.44 -3.95 0.23
C GLY A 105 11.70 -2.53 0.75
N ILE A 106 12.45 -2.41 1.84
CA ILE A 106 12.81 -1.12 2.44
C ILE A 106 13.57 -0.24 1.44
N ASN A 107 14.55 -0.82 0.74
CA ASN A 107 15.30 -0.12 -0.29
C ASN A 107 14.40 0.37 -1.43
N ALA A 108 13.39 -0.42 -1.84
CA ALA A 108 12.41 0.01 -2.82
C ALA A 108 11.55 1.17 -2.30
N LEU A 109 11.10 1.13 -1.04
CA LEU A 109 10.35 2.22 -0.40
C LEU A 109 11.16 3.52 -0.33
N ILE A 110 12.44 3.44 0.07
CA ILE A 110 13.35 4.60 0.11
C ILE A 110 13.54 5.17 -1.29
N ASN A 111 13.76 4.31 -2.29
CA ASN A 111 13.89 4.73 -3.68
C ASN A 111 12.61 5.36 -4.19
N ALA A 112 11.44 4.79 -3.87
CA ALA A 112 10.16 5.37 -4.21
C ALA A 112 10.03 6.78 -3.63
N ILE A 113 10.27 7.00 -2.33
CA ILE A 113 10.24 8.34 -1.74
C ILE A 113 11.16 9.30 -2.51
N ARG A 114 12.38 8.88 -2.82
CA ARG A 114 13.33 9.71 -3.58
C ARG A 114 12.80 10.09 -4.95
N PHE A 115 12.27 9.14 -5.72
CA PHE A 115 11.80 9.40 -7.08
C PHE A 115 10.45 10.14 -7.13
N LEU A 116 9.52 9.82 -6.24
CA LEU A 116 8.19 10.41 -6.24
C LEU A 116 8.25 11.91 -5.88
N PHE A 117 9.10 12.28 -4.91
CA PHE A 117 9.23 13.67 -4.45
C PHE A 117 10.34 14.46 -5.13
N ASP A 118 11.14 13.86 -6.02
CA ASP A 118 12.10 14.59 -6.84
C ASP A 118 11.41 15.24 -8.05
N PRO A 119 11.30 16.58 -8.11
CA PRO A 119 10.65 17.28 -9.23
C PRO A 119 11.43 17.14 -10.55
N GLY A 120 12.71 16.75 -10.53
CA GLY A 120 13.54 16.51 -11.71
C GLY A 120 13.53 15.04 -12.19
N ALA A 121 12.96 14.12 -11.41
CA ALA A 121 12.97 12.70 -11.74
C ALA A 121 11.94 12.38 -12.85
N LYS A 122 12.43 11.80 -13.95
CA LYS A 122 11.57 11.20 -14.98
C LYS A 122 11.05 9.85 -14.48
N LEU A 123 9.77 9.82 -14.14
CA LEU A 123 9.06 8.61 -13.76
C LEU A 123 8.67 7.82 -15.03
N GLU A 124 9.66 7.19 -15.67
CA GLU A 124 9.40 6.32 -16.82
C GLU A 124 8.90 4.95 -16.31
N HIS A 125 7.81 4.44 -16.88
CA HIS A 125 7.18 3.15 -16.52
C HIS A 125 6.48 3.09 -15.14
N ILE A 126 5.91 4.19 -14.68
CA ILE A 126 5.09 4.24 -13.46
C ILE A 126 3.63 3.86 -13.74
N ASN A 127 2.99 3.20 -12.77
CA ASN A 127 1.54 2.94 -12.79
C ASN A 127 0.77 4.27 -12.92
N GLN A 128 -0.24 4.33 -13.80
CA GLN A 128 -1.05 5.55 -14.00
C GLN A 128 -1.70 6.04 -12.70
N ARG A 129 -2.19 5.12 -11.85
CA ARG A 129 -2.79 5.48 -10.55
C ARG A 129 -1.77 6.16 -9.64
N LEU A 130 -0.56 5.59 -9.59
CA LEU A 130 0.53 6.13 -8.78
C LEU A 130 0.98 7.49 -9.34
N LEU A 131 1.11 7.63 -10.65
CA LEU A 131 1.47 8.89 -11.30
C LEU A 131 0.47 10.00 -10.97
N THR A 132 -0.83 9.73 -11.04
CA THR A 132 -1.86 10.71 -10.70
C THR A 132 -1.71 11.21 -9.26
N LYS A 133 -1.53 10.29 -8.29
CA LYS A 133 -1.29 10.66 -6.89
C LYS A 133 0.02 11.42 -6.69
N VAL A 134 1.08 11.03 -7.38
CA VAL A 134 2.38 11.70 -7.28
C VAL A 134 2.32 13.11 -7.84
N GLU A 135 1.68 13.31 -8.98
CA GLU A 135 1.51 14.65 -9.55
C GLU A 135 0.58 15.53 -8.71
N GLU A 136 -0.43 14.94 -8.06
CA GLU A 136 -1.26 15.61 -7.04
C GLU A 136 -0.40 16.10 -5.87
N ALA A 137 0.42 15.22 -5.27
CA ALA A 137 1.35 15.59 -4.21
C ALA A 137 2.38 16.65 -4.66
N ARG A 138 2.94 16.52 -5.87
CA ARG A 138 3.88 17.50 -6.44
C ARG A 138 3.21 18.85 -6.68
N SER A 139 1.93 18.87 -7.04
CA SER A 139 1.18 20.13 -7.17
C SER A 139 1.08 20.85 -5.85
N LEU A 140 0.67 20.15 -4.79
CA LEU A 140 0.61 20.71 -3.43
C LEU A 140 1.97 21.26 -2.98
N ILE A 141 3.07 20.56 -3.28
CA ILE A 141 4.42 21.06 -2.97
C ILE A 141 4.74 22.35 -3.73
N ARG A 142 4.36 22.44 -5.01
CA ARG A 142 4.56 23.66 -5.81
C ARG A 142 3.70 24.82 -5.32
N ASP A 143 2.52 24.52 -4.77
CA ASP A 143 1.61 25.50 -4.21
C ASP A 143 2.06 26.00 -2.81
N GLY A 144 3.13 25.42 -2.25
CA GLY A 144 3.78 25.87 -1.03
C GLY A 144 3.43 25.05 0.21
N TYR A 145 2.71 23.94 0.06
CA TYR A 145 2.37 23.05 1.16
C TYR A 145 3.54 22.15 1.55
N ILE A 146 3.67 21.85 2.85
CA ILE A 146 4.75 21.04 3.40
C ILE A 146 4.33 19.55 3.40
N PRO A 147 5.05 18.67 2.66
CA PRO A 147 4.74 17.25 2.65
C PRO A 147 5.30 16.53 3.89
N GLN A 148 4.44 15.87 4.64
CA GLN A 148 4.81 14.91 5.68
C GLN A 148 4.78 13.49 5.08
N VAL A 149 5.95 12.90 4.84
CA VAL A 149 6.03 11.58 4.19
C VAL A 149 6.16 10.49 5.24
N ARG A 150 5.22 9.53 5.25
CA ARG A 150 5.26 8.34 6.10
C ARG A 150 5.31 7.08 5.24
N ALA A 151 6.34 6.26 5.46
CA ALA A 151 6.44 4.93 4.88
C ALA A 151 6.01 3.87 5.88
N LEU A 152 5.12 2.97 5.46
CA LEU A 152 4.56 1.90 6.28
C LEU A 152 4.87 0.55 5.62
N ALA A 153 5.81 -0.17 6.22
CA ALA A 153 6.12 -1.54 5.84
C ALA A 153 5.23 -2.51 6.62
N CYS A 154 4.29 -3.15 5.94
CA CYS A 154 3.35 -4.10 6.53
C CYS A 154 3.77 -5.54 6.23
N HIS A 155 3.91 -6.39 7.25
CA HIS A 155 4.29 -7.78 7.08
C HIS A 155 3.44 -8.70 7.94
N ALA A 156 2.81 -9.69 7.31
CA ALA A 156 2.21 -10.80 8.04
C ALA A 156 3.22 -11.95 8.16
N ASN A 157 3.81 -12.15 9.34
CA ASN A 157 4.64 -13.32 9.66
C ASN A 157 4.10 -14.22 10.78
N GLY A 158 3.01 -13.85 11.46
CA GLY A 158 2.47 -14.62 12.57
C GLY A 158 3.34 -14.63 13.83
N ALA A 159 4.48 -13.93 13.85
CA ALA A 159 5.25 -13.69 15.05
C ALA A 159 4.52 -12.65 15.92
N LYS A 160 4.41 -12.90 17.23
CA LYS A 160 3.95 -11.86 18.15
C LYS A 160 4.97 -10.72 18.10
N ALA A 161 4.50 -9.50 17.87
CA ALA A 161 5.30 -8.31 18.15
C ALA A 161 5.75 -8.42 19.61
N SER A 162 7.06 -8.54 19.82
CA SER A 162 7.62 -8.47 21.17
C SER A 162 7.46 -7.02 21.62
N PRO A 163 6.91 -6.78 22.82
CA PRO A 163 6.69 -5.42 23.34
C PRO A 163 7.98 -4.65 23.53
#